data_AF-A0A9W3J5H5-F1
#
_entry.id   AF-A0A9W3J5H5-F1
#
_cell.length_a   1.000
_cell.length_b   1.000
_cell.length_c   1.000
_cell.angle_alpha   90.00
_cell.angle_beta   90.00
_cell.angle_gamma   90.00
#
_symmetry.space_group_name_H-M   'P 1'
#
loop_
_entity.id
_entity.type
_entity.pdbx_description
1 polymer ?
#
loop_
_entity_poly.entity_id
_entity_poly.type
_entity_poly.pdbx_seq_one_letter_code
_entity_poly.pdbx_strand_id
1 'polypeptide(L)'
;MNISVYFYDEEGEYTHMDMAPLEFDDNGVQILPENSTTEYPPDLSTDPRFSVEAGKWIPQNPKEPYSSEDYKADVQALRAELEAVREEMKALDVSTLASTVQSQGKRISKVDSELIHMNYYLGVAFPNVKHFFTYN
;
A
#
# COMPACT_ATOMS: atom_id res chain seq x y z
N MET A 1 4.61 -16.08 -20.27
CA MET A 1 3.84 -15.47 -19.16
C MET A 1 4.38 -16.10 -17.89
N ASN A 2 4.59 -15.33 -16.82
CA ASN A 2 5.05 -15.90 -15.55
C ASN A 2 3.88 -15.97 -14.57
N ILE A 3 3.92 -16.97 -13.69
CA ILE A 3 2.93 -17.20 -12.64
C ILE A 3 3.61 -17.28 -11.29
N SER A 4 2.88 -16.94 -10.24
CA SER A 4 3.35 -17.12 -8.86
C SER A 4 3.23 -18.59 -8.48
N VAL A 5 4.30 -19.13 -7.89
CA VAL A 5 4.38 -20.50 -7.41
C VAL A 5 4.92 -20.49 -5.99
N TYR A 6 4.40 -21.38 -5.16
CA TYR A 6 4.73 -21.52 -3.75
C TYR A 6 5.52 -22.80 -3.54
N PHE A 7 6.72 -22.68 -3.00
CA PHE A 7 7.62 -23.79 -2.78
C PHE A 7 7.49 -24.33 -1.36
N TYR A 8 7.66 -25.64 -1.24
CA TYR A 8 7.69 -26.34 0.03
C TYR A 8 8.89 -27.29 0.11
N ASP A 9 9.29 -27.67 1.31
CA ASP A 9 10.37 -28.65 1.53
C ASP A 9 9.86 -30.11 1.48
N GLU A 10 10.73 -31.08 1.77
CA GLU A 10 10.37 -32.51 1.78
C GLU A 10 9.30 -32.87 2.82
N GLU A 11 9.16 -32.08 3.88
CA GLU A 11 8.14 -32.24 4.92
C GLU A 11 6.84 -31.49 4.56
N GLY A 12 6.84 -30.73 3.45
CA GLY A 12 5.73 -29.92 2.99
C GLY A 12 5.68 -28.53 3.61
N GLU A 13 6.70 -28.09 4.36
CA GLU A 13 6.76 -26.76 4.96
C GLU A 13 6.93 -25.68 3.91
N TYR A 14 6.12 -24.62 3.99
CA TYR A 14 6.25 -23.47 3.10
C TYR A 14 7.62 -22.81 3.27
N THR A 15 8.34 -22.65 2.16
CA THR A 15 9.66 -22.00 2.17
C THR A 15 9.60 -20.59 1.64
N HIS A 16 9.09 -20.41 0.42
CA HIS A 16 9.05 -19.11 -0.26
C HIS A 16 8.10 -19.11 -1.47
N MET A 17 7.86 -17.92 -2.01
CA MET A 17 7.15 -17.69 -3.26
C MET A 17 8.16 -17.21 -4.31
N ASP A 18 8.03 -17.70 -5.54
CA ASP A 18 8.77 -17.18 -6.69
C ASP A 18 7.88 -17.14 -7.96
N MET A 19 8.41 -16.56 -9.03
CA MET A 19 7.76 -16.49 -10.33
C MET A 19 8.36 -17.54 -11.27
N ALA A 20 7.54 -18.49 -11.72
CA ALA A 20 7.95 -19.50 -12.71
C ALA A 20 7.36 -19.17 -14.10
N PRO A 21 8.03 -19.56 -15.20
CA PRO A 21 7.43 -19.50 -16.53
C PRO A 21 6.21 -20.44 -16.58
N LEU A 22 5.14 -19.98 -17.21
CA LEU A 22 3.98 -20.83 -17.49
C LEU A 22 4.29 -21.74 -18.66
N GLU A 23 4.51 -23.01 -18.37
CA GLU A 23 4.77 -24.08 -19.34
C GLU A 23 3.72 -25.18 -19.22
N PHE A 24 3.45 -25.84 -20.34
CA PHE A 24 2.52 -26.96 -20.43
C PHE A 24 3.20 -28.10 -21.17
N ASP A 25 2.89 -29.34 -20.78
CA ASP A 25 3.30 -30.52 -21.52
C ASP A 25 2.47 -30.71 -22.80
N ASP A 26 2.80 -31.74 -23.58
CA ASP A 26 2.09 -32.07 -24.83
C ASP A 26 0.61 -32.45 -24.62
N ASN A 27 0.19 -32.71 -23.38
CA ASN A 27 -1.19 -33.02 -23.01
C ASN A 27 -1.95 -31.79 -22.47
N GLY A 28 -1.29 -30.62 -22.42
CA GLY A 28 -1.85 -29.40 -21.85
C GLY A 28 -1.87 -29.37 -20.31
N VAL A 29 -1.12 -30.26 -19.65
CA VAL A 29 -0.92 -30.26 -18.21
C VAL A 29 0.17 -29.26 -17.86
N GLN A 30 -0.12 -28.41 -16.88
CA GLN A 30 0.83 -27.39 -16.44
C GLN A 30 2.06 -28.02 -15.80
N ILE A 31 3.24 -27.62 -16.26
CA ILE A 31 4.52 -28.05 -15.71
C ILE A 31 4.91 -27.05 -14.62
N LEU A 32 5.11 -27.55 -13.40
CA LEU A 32 5.58 -26.78 -12.27
C LEU A 32 6.99 -27.21 -11.87
N PRO A 33 7.82 -26.30 -11.33
CA PRO A 33 9.07 -26.67 -10.67
C PRO A 33 8.85 -27.75 -9.59
N GLU A 34 9.90 -28.50 -9.29
CA GLU A 34 9.85 -29.50 -8.23
C GLU A 34 9.49 -28.87 -6.88
N ASN A 35 8.71 -29.60 -6.07
CA ASN A 35 8.22 -29.17 -4.76
C ASN A 35 7.52 -27.80 -4.76
N SER A 36 6.65 -27.58 -5.74
CA SER A 36 5.95 -26.32 -5.90
C SER A 36 4.47 -26.50 -6.26
N THR A 37 3.66 -25.51 -5.88
CA THR A 37 2.22 -25.47 -6.14
C THR A 37 1.78 -24.07 -6.52
N THR A 38 0.70 -23.95 -7.30
CA THR A 38 0.01 -22.67 -7.53
C THR A 38 -1.01 -22.35 -6.44
N GLU A 39 -1.25 -23.26 -5.50
CA GLU A 39 -2.15 -23.04 -4.38
C GLU A 39 -1.50 -22.11 -3.36
N TYR A 40 -2.18 -21.00 -3.05
CA TYR A 40 -1.72 -20.04 -2.05
C TYR A 40 -1.71 -20.69 -0.65
N PRO A 41 -0.60 -20.62 0.11
CA PRO A 41 -0.56 -21.17 1.46
C PRO A 41 -1.56 -20.41 2.36
N PRO A 42 -2.29 -21.11 3.25
CA PRO A 42 -3.14 -20.44 4.22
C PRO A 42 -2.29 -19.64 5.22
N ASP A 43 -2.93 -19.00 6.20
CA ASP A 43 -2.24 -18.23 7.23
C ASP A 43 -1.07 -19.02 7.84
N LEU A 44 0.15 -18.50 7.66
CA LEU A 44 1.39 -19.15 8.10
C LEU A 44 1.44 -19.35 9.62
N SER A 45 0.63 -18.62 10.40
CA SER A 45 0.48 -18.87 11.84
C SER A 45 -0.20 -20.20 12.16
N THR A 46 -0.85 -20.85 11.18
CA THR A 46 -1.40 -22.21 11.31
C THR A 46 -0.37 -23.31 10.99
N ASP A 47 0.88 -22.92 10.70
CA ASP A 47 1.98 -23.79 10.33
C ASP A 47 1.60 -24.79 9.23
N PRO A 48 1.10 -24.33 8.06
CA PRO A 48 0.55 -25.23 7.07
C PRO A 48 1.61 -26.13 6.43
N ARG A 49 1.21 -27.35 6.05
CA ARG A 49 2.04 -28.30 5.30
C ARG A 49 1.35 -28.69 4.00
N PHE A 50 2.06 -28.65 2.88
CA PHE A 50 1.53 -29.09 1.60
C PHE A 50 1.52 -30.62 1.52
N SER A 51 0.35 -31.19 1.23
CA SER A 51 0.22 -32.62 0.99
C SER A 51 0.22 -32.89 -0.51
N VAL A 52 1.25 -33.57 -1.00
CA VAL A 52 1.35 -33.97 -2.42
C VAL A 52 0.22 -34.94 -2.80
N GLU A 53 -0.17 -35.85 -1.89
CA GLU A 53 -1.28 -36.78 -2.11
C GLU A 53 -2.63 -36.06 -2.21
N ALA A 54 -2.88 -35.09 -1.34
CA ALA A 54 -4.13 -34.31 -1.35
C ALA A 54 -4.11 -33.15 -2.35
N GLY A 55 -2.93 -32.80 -2.88
CA GLY A 55 -2.70 -31.68 -3.78
C GLY A 55 -3.03 -30.32 -3.17
N LYS A 56 -2.93 -30.15 -1.84
CA LYS A 56 -3.35 -28.93 -1.13
C LYS A 56 -2.62 -28.68 0.19
N TRP A 57 -2.73 -27.45 0.70
CA TRP A 57 -2.22 -27.09 2.02
C TRP A 57 -3.12 -27.63 3.15
N ILE A 58 -2.49 -28.17 4.18
CA ILE A 58 -3.14 -28.69 5.39
C ILE A 58 -2.62 -27.89 6.59
N PRO A 59 -3.45 -27.02 7.19
CA PRO A 59 -3.13 -26.35 8.45
C PRO A 59 -2.85 -27.37 9.55
N GLN A 60 -1.71 -27.26 10.24
CA GLN A 60 -1.38 -28.16 11.35
C GLN A 60 -2.02 -27.66 12.65
N ASN A 61 -2.09 -26.34 12.83
CA ASN A 61 -2.73 -25.67 13.95
C ASN A 61 -3.89 -24.80 13.44
N PRO A 62 -5.03 -25.40 13.03
CA PRO A 62 -6.16 -24.62 12.55
C PRO A 62 -6.62 -23.68 13.66
N LYS A 63 -6.72 -22.38 13.36
CA LYS A 63 -7.37 -21.42 14.26
C LYS A 63 -8.80 -21.89 14.51
N GLU A 64 -9.25 -21.84 15.76
CA GLU A 64 -10.66 -22.08 16.06
C GLU A 64 -11.52 -21.14 15.22
N PRO A 65 -12.65 -21.63 14.70
CA PRO A 65 -13.56 -20.79 13.93
C PRO A 65 -13.95 -19.59 14.79
N TYR A 66 -13.61 -18.40 14.29
CA TYR A 66 -13.93 -17.12 14.91
C TYR A 66 -15.40 -17.11 15.33
N SER A 67 -15.69 -16.89 16.60
CA SER A 67 -17.08 -16.96 17.05
C SER A 67 -17.88 -15.82 16.43
N SER A 68 -19.18 -16.03 16.24
CA SER A 68 -20.05 -14.96 15.73
C SER A 68 -20.11 -13.73 16.64
N GLU A 69 -19.72 -13.88 17.91
CA GLU A 69 -19.63 -12.80 18.90
C GLU A 69 -18.33 -12.01 18.73
N ASP A 70 -17.21 -12.69 18.52
CA ASP A 70 -15.91 -12.05 18.24
C ASP A 70 -15.98 -11.22 16.96
N TYR A 71 -16.62 -11.76 15.91
CA TYR A 71 -16.85 -11.01 14.67
C TYR A 71 -17.68 -9.74 14.88
N LYS A 72 -18.71 -9.80 15.74
CA LYS A 72 -19.53 -8.62 16.06
C LYS A 72 -18.74 -7.57 16.83
N ALA A 73 -17.89 -8.00 17.76
CA ALA A 73 -17.01 -7.12 18.53
C ALA A 73 -16.03 -6.39 17.60
N ASP A 74 -15.39 -7.12 16.68
CA ASP A 74 -14.43 -6.55 15.72
C ASP A 74 -15.11 -5.56 14.76
N VAL A 75 -16.30 -5.88 14.27
CA VAL A 75 -17.07 -4.95 13.41
C VAL A 75 -17.45 -3.67 14.16
N GLN A 76 -17.76 -3.76 15.46
CA GLN A 76 -18.05 -2.58 16.28
C GLN A 76 -16.79 -1.74 16.52
N ALA A 77 -15.65 -2.38 16.80
CA ALA A 77 -14.36 -1.70 16.95
C ALA A 77 -13.97 -0.95 15.67
N LEU A 78 -14.05 -1.61 14.51
CA LEU A 78 -13.74 -1.00 13.21
C LEU A 78 -14.69 0.18 12.87
N ARG A 79 -15.97 0.09 13.25
CA ARG A 79 -16.90 1.22 13.10
C ARG A 79 -16.53 2.40 13.97
N ALA A 80 -16.09 2.16 15.19
CA ALA A 80 -15.66 3.22 16.10
C ALA A 80 -14.40 3.92 15.58
N GLU A 81 -13.42 3.15 15.08
CA GLU A 81 -12.21 3.70 14.46
C GLU A 81 -12.52 4.51 13.20
N LEU A 82 -13.44 4.02 12.35
CA LEU A 82 -13.84 4.74 11.14
C LEU A 82 -14.47 6.10 11.46
N GLU A 83 -15.32 6.17 12.48
CA GLU A 83 -15.92 7.44 12.91
C GLU A 83 -14.88 8.37 13.55
N ALA A 84 -13.94 7.85 14.34
CA ALA A 84 -12.83 8.64 14.87
C ALA A 84 -11.99 9.27 13.75
N VAL A 85 -11.60 8.47 12.75
CA VAL A 85 -10.86 8.95 11.57
C VAL A 85 -11.68 9.98 10.77
N ARG A 86 -13.00 9.78 10.63
CA ARG A 86 -13.87 10.76 9.96
C ARG A 86 -13.91 12.10 10.70
N GLU A 87 -13.98 12.09 12.02
CA GLU A 87 -13.96 13.31 12.82
C GLU A 87 -12.58 14.00 12.78
N GLU A 88 -11.49 13.24 12.82
CA GLU A 88 -10.14 13.76 12.60
C GLU A 88 -9.98 14.39 11.21
N MET A 89 -10.52 13.76 10.17
CA MET A 89 -10.53 14.30 8.80
C MET A 89 -11.39 15.57 8.67
N LYS A 90 -12.49 15.69 9.42
CA LYS A 90 -13.28 16.94 9.46
C LYS A 90 -12.53 18.04 10.23
N ALA A 91 -11.77 17.69 11.26
CA ALA A 91 -10.97 18.62 12.05
C ALA A 91 -9.74 19.13 11.28
N LEU A 92 -9.24 18.37 10.30
CA LEU A 92 -8.31 18.85 9.29
C LEU A 92 -9.01 19.88 8.40
N ASP A 93 -8.97 21.13 8.83
CA ASP A 93 -9.57 22.28 8.14
C ASP A 93 -8.76 22.64 6.88
N VAL A 94 -8.93 21.81 5.84
CA VAL A 94 -8.37 22.00 4.50
C VAL A 94 -8.83 23.35 3.92
N SER A 95 -9.97 23.88 4.35
CA SER A 95 -10.49 25.17 3.89
C SER A 95 -9.72 26.36 4.47
N THR A 96 -9.33 26.30 5.74
CA THR A 96 -8.46 27.29 6.38
C THR A 96 -7.04 27.22 5.83
N LEU A 97 -6.53 26.01 5.55
CA LEU A 97 -5.23 25.86 4.89
C LEU A 97 -5.25 26.45 3.47
N ALA A 98 -6.27 26.14 2.68
CA ALA A 98 -6.42 26.65 1.32
C ALA A 98 -6.54 28.18 1.27
N SER A 99 -7.35 28.77 2.16
CA SER A 99 -7.50 30.23 2.25
C SER A 99 -6.21 30.92 2.72
N THR A 100 -5.48 30.31 3.65
CA THR A 100 -4.17 30.80 4.10
C THR A 100 -3.15 30.77 2.96
N VAL A 101 -3.02 29.65 2.24
CA VAL A 101 -2.14 29.51 1.07
C VAL A 101 -2.48 30.54 0.00
N GLN A 102 -3.76 30.74 -0.30
CA GLN A 102 -4.20 31.74 -1.28
C GLN A 102 -3.84 33.17 -0.85
N SER A 103 -4.01 33.50 0.43
CA SER A 103 -3.64 34.82 0.97
C SER A 103 -2.13 35.07 0.89
N GLN A 104 -1.32 34.05 1.18
CA GLN A 104 0.14 34.11 1.10
C GLN A 104 0.60 34.24 -0.37
N GLY A 105 0.01 33.50 -1.30
CA GLY A 105 0.31 33.61 -2.74
C GLY A 105 0.05 35.01 -3.29
N LYS A 106 -1.02 35.69 -2.84
CA LYS A 106 -1.29 37.10 -3.19
C LYS A 106 -0.20 38.04 -2.66
N ARG A 107 0.25 37.83 -1.41
CA ARG A 107 1.32 38.64 -0.80
C ARG A 107 2.66 38.45 -1.53
N ILE A 108 3.03 37.21 -1.85
CA ILE A 108 4.25 36.89 -2.62
C ILE A 108 4.21 37.59 -3.99
N SER A 109 3.09 37.50 -4.69
CA SER A 109 2.95 38.15 -6.01
C SER A 109 3.09 39.67 -5.96
N LYS A 110 2.61 40.29 -4.88
CA LYS A 110 2.76 41.74 -4.66
C LYS A 110 4.24 42.12 -4.43
N VAL A 111 4.94 41.37 -3.57
CA VAL A 111 6.37 41.60 -3.30
C VAL A 111 7.21 41.41 -4.56
N ASP A 112 6.91 40.38 -5.37
CA ASP A 112 7.61 40.12 -6.63
C ASP A 112 7.45 41.30 -7.62
N SER A 113 6.25 41.86 -7.73
CA SER A 113 5.98 43.07 -8.54
C SER A 113 6.76 44.29 -8.04
N GLU A 114 6.78 44.52 -6.74
CA GLU A 114 7.53 45.63 -6.13
C GLU A 114 9.05 45.48 -6.33
N LEU A 115 9.58 44.26 -6.24
CA LEU A 115 10.99 43.96 -6.52
C LEU A 115 11.35 44.18 -8.00
N ILE A 116 10.48 43.80 -8.94
CA ILE A 116 10.66 44.09 -10.36
C ILE A 116 10.72 45.61 -10.60
N HIS A 117 9.83 46.37 -9.97
CA HIS A 117 9.86 47.83 -10.06
C HIS A 117 11.16 48.40 -9.47
N MET A 118 11.60 47.92 -8.31
CA MET A 118 12.87 48.37 -7.73
C MET A 118 14.07 48.00 -8.60
N ASN A 119 14.09 46.82 -9.22
CA ASN A 119 15.13 46.43 -10.17
C ASN A 119 15.24 47.42 -11.33
N TYR A 120 14.09 47.81 -11.89
CA TYR A 120 14.01 48.77 -12.98
C TYR A 120 14.52 50.15 -12.58
N TYR A 121 14.12 50.68 -11.42
CA TYR A 121 14.48 52.03 -11.01
C TYR A 121 15.88 52.16 -10.42
N LEU A 122 16.40 51.12 -9.77
CA LEU A 122 17.70 51.14 -9.09
C LEU A 122 18.83 50.52 -9.93
N GLY A 123 18.51 49.80 -11.02
CA GLY A 123 19.49 49.07 -11.82
C GLY A 123 20.16 47.92 -11.07
N VAL A 124 19.58 47.49 -9.95
CA VAL A 124 20.04 46.35 -9.13
C VAL A 124 19.20 45.14 -9.51
N ALA A 125 19.77 43.93 -9.54
CA ALA A 125 19.02 42.71 -9.82
C ALA A 125 18.72 41.95 -8.51
N PHE A 126 17.50 42.08 -8.00
CA PHE A 126 16.98 41.22 -6.95
C PHE A 126 16.51 39.87 -7.53
N PRO A 127 16.75 38.74 -6.83
CA PRO A 127 16.32 37.42 -7.25
C PRO A 127 14.79 37.28 -7.25
N ASN A 128 14.27 36.46 -8.16
CA ASN A 128 12.83 36.19 -8.27
C ASN A 128 12.33 35.43 -7.03
N VAL A 129 11.34 35.99 -6.35
CA VAL A 129 10.88 35.47 -5.06
C VAL A 129 10.16 34.13 -5.21
N LYS A 130 9.56 33.84 -6.37
CA LYS A 130 8.86 32.57 -6.63
C LYS A 130 9.78 31.36 -6.65
N HIS A 131 11.08 31.53 -6.89
CA HIS A 131 12.06 30.44 -6.85
C HIS A 131 12.29 29.88 -5.43
N PHE A 132 11.95 30.64 -4.38
CA PHE A 132 12.12 30.19 -3.00
C PHE A 132 10.93 29.40 -2.44
N PHE A 133 9.82 29.32 -3.19
CA PHE A 133 8.56 28.69 -2.75
C PHE A 133 8.13 27.50 -3.62
N THR A 134 8.97 27.06 -4.56
CA THR A 134 8.76 25.82 -5.31
C THR A 134 9.25 24.65 -4.45
N TYR A 135 8.33 23.97 -3.77
CA TYR A 135 8.59 22.66 -3.17
C TYR A 135 8.08 21.57 -4.13
N ASN A 136 8.91 20.54 -4.34
CA ASN A 136 8.52 19.26 -4.93
C ASN A 136 7.42 18.59 -4.11
#